data_AF-A0A928CJ32-F1
#
_entry.id   AF-A0A928CJ32-F1
#
_cell.length_a   1.000
_cell.length_b   1.000
_cell.length_c   1.000
_cell.angle_alpha   90.00
_cell.angle_beta   90.00
_cell.angle_gamma   90.00
#
_symmetry.space_group_name_H-M   'P 1'
#
loop_
_entity.id
_entity.type
_entity.pdbx_description
1 polymer ?
#
loop_
_entity_poly.entity_id
_entity_poly.type
_entity_poly.pdbx_seq_one_letter_code
_entity_poly.pdbx_strand_id
1 'polypeptide(L)'
;MFKLNICSNPTCKHNAVSLIENGIILENQGYCIDHHPDKERIEQEIFEYILKNEKIVGLNAAGINFYDLSFSGKKFYGCNFQRCSFTNINTEGCRHRMSFFDFAVFSDCNLIESNIQFSSFAGATLSHVLYTNSDLVHNNFCGITTYQSSFDDSDLYNSRFIGANLYNTSFRNCNIKNTNFMNITQENVSFKLSNTRAAFFSESEMEVES
;
A
#
# COMPACT_ATOMS: atom_id res chain seq x y z
N MET A 1 4.58 -12.05 11.56
CA MET A 1 4.63 -12.28 10.10
C MET A 1 3.39 -13.10 9.77
N PHE A 2 2.55 -12.64 8.84
CA PHE A 2 1.39 -13.43 8.38
C PHE A 2 1.86 -14.74 7.75
N LYS A 3 1.02 -15.77 7.81
CA LYS A 3 1.25 -17.04 7.15
C LYS A 3 0.51 -17.05 5.82
N LEU A 4 1.23 -17.33 4.74
CA LEU A 4 0.65 -17.49 3.41
C LEU A 4 -0.03 -18.86 3.31
N ASN A 5 -1.27 -18.93 3.79
CA ASN A 5 -2.13 -20.07 3.53
C ASN A 5 -2.76 -19.90 2.15
N ILE A 6 -2.66 -20.92 1.30
CA ILE A 6 -3.35 -20.95 0.00
C ILE A 6 -4.79 -21.38 0.24
N CYS A 7 -5.71 -20.82 -0.55
CA CYS A 7 -7.12 -21.20 -0.57
C CYS A 7 -7.31 -22.73 -0.67
N SER A 8 -8.18 -23.30 0.15
CA SER A 8 -8.51 -24.73 0.17
C SER A 8 -9.23 -25.24 -1.09
N ASN A 9 -9.67 -24.35 -1.99
CA ASN A 9 -10.16 -24.77 -3.31
C ASN A 9 -8.98 -25.32 -4.16
N PRO A 10 -9.01 -26.59 -4.61
CA PRO A 10 -7.88 -27.25 -5.28
C PRO A 10 -7.34 -26.56 -6.53
N THR A 11 -8.16 -25.78 -7.23
CA THR A 11 -7.76 -25.08 -8.46
C THR A 11 -7.34 -23.63 -8.22
N CYS A 12 -7.50 -23.12 -6.99
CA CYS A 12 -7.21 -21.75 -6.63
C CYS A 12 -5.78 -21.58 -6.12
N LYS A 13 -5.13 -20.47 -6.51
CA LYS A 13 -3.81 -20.06 -6.02
C LYS A 13 -3.83 -18.77 -5.21
N HIS A 14 -5.01 -18.22 -4.93
CA HIS A 14 -5.16 -17.04 -4.10
C HIS A 14 -4.89 -17.39 -2.64
N ASN A 15 -4.47 -16.39 -1.87
CA ASN A 15 -4.28 -16.56 -0.44
C ASN A 15 -5.65 -16.69 0.25
N ALA A 16 -5.72 -17.58 1.23
CA ALA A 16 -6.85 -17.65 2.15
C ALA A 16 -6.90 -16.40 3.02
N VAL A 17 -8.11 -15.86 3.26
CA VAL A 17 -8.29 -14.77 4.21
C VAL A 17 -8.18 -15.29 5.64
N SER A 18 -7.83 -14.43 6.58
CA SER A 18 -7.74 -14.78 7.99
C SER A 18 -9.13 -15.12 8.56
N LEU A 19 -9.22 -16.25 9.24
CA LEU A 19 -10.34 -16.56 10.13
C LEU A 19 -10.09 -15.94 11.50
N ILE A 20 -11.13 -15.34 12.09
CA ILE A 20 -11.02 -14.63 13.36
C ILE A 20 -12.01 -15.24 14.35
N GLU A 21 -11.51 -15.81 15.44
CA GLU A 21 -12.34 -16.32 16.54
C GLU A 21 -11.94 -15.63 17.84
N ASN A 22 -12.93 -15.08 18.55
CA ASN A 22 -12.71 -14.39 19.83
C ASN A 22 -11.61 -13.31 19.79
N GLY A 23 -11.45 -12.63 18.65
CA GLY A 23 -10.43 -11.60 18.46
C GLY A 23 -9.01 -12.15 18.22
N ILE A 24 -8.88 -13.42 17.88
CA ILE A 24 -7.61 -14.07 17.56
C ILE A 24 -7.65 -14.55 16.10
N ILE A 25 -6.59 -14.22 15.34
CA ILE A 25 -6.40 -14.74 13.99
C ILE A 25 -5.97 -16.20 14.09
N LEU A 26 -6.71 -17.10 13.46
CA LEU A 26 -6.42 -18.52 13.44
C LEU A 26 -5.41 -18.89 12.35
N GLU A 27 -4.59 -19.91 12.61
CA GLU A 27 -3.59 -20.44 11.66
C GLU A 27 -4.10 -21.58 10.77
N ASN A 28 -5.42 -21.70 10.60
CA ASN A 28 -6.03 -22.82 9.90
C ASN A 28 -6.00 -22.65 8.38
N GLN A 29 -6.15 -23.77 7.66
CA GLN A 29 -6.51 -23.72 6.25
C GLN A 29 -7.87 -23.03 6.09
N GLY A 30 -8.04 -22.28 5.02
CA GLY A 30 -9.24 -21.50 4.77
C GLY A 30 -9.40 -21.22 3.29
N TYR A 31 -10.42 -20.45 2.94
CA TYR A 31 -10.70 -20.08 1.55
C TYR A 31 -10.24 -18.64 1.30
N CYS A 32 -9.89 -18.33 0.04
CA CYS A 32 -9.79 -16.93 -0.37
C CYS A 32 -11.18 -16.29 -0.38
N ILE A 33 -11.24 -14.97 -0.44
CA ILE A 33 -12.52 -14.25 -0.44
C ILE A 33 -13.47 -14.74 -1.54
N ASP A 34 -12.95 -15.08 -2.74
CA ASP A 34 -13.77 -15.57 -3.84
C ASP A 34 -14.43 -16.93 -3.61
N HIS A 35 -13.82 -17.78 -2.77
CA HIS A 35 -14.26 -19.15 -2.49
C HIS A 35 -14.81 -19.32 -1.07
N HIS A 36 -14.82 -18.27 -0.25
CA HIS A 36 -15.38 -18.37 1.10
C HIS A 36 -16.88 -18.64 1.00
N PRO A 37 -17.42 -19.64 1.73
CA PRO A 37 -18.84 -20.02 1.65
C PRO A 37 -19.78 -18.90 2.09
N ASP A 38 -19.29 -18.00 2.95
CA ASP A 38 -20.02 -16.84 3.45
C ASP A 38 -19.11 -15.60 3.39
N LYS A 39 -19.10 -14.92 2.25
CA LYS A 39 -18.19 -13.79 1.96
C LYS A 39 -18.50 -12.57 2.81
N GLU A 40 -19.78 -12.23 2.90
CA GLU A 40 -20.25 -11.05 3.63
C GLU A 40 -19.88 -11.16 5.11
N ARG A 41 -20.08 -12.33 5.70
CA ARG A 41 -19.72 -12.56 7.10
C ARG A 41 -18.22 -12.43 7.34
N ILE A 42 -17.36 -13.04 6.52
CA ILE A 42 -15.92 -13.00 6.76
C ILE A 42 -15.34 -11.59 6.53
N GLU A 43 -15.88 -10.83 5.58
CA GLU A 43 -15.53 -9.41 5.42
C GLU A 43 -15.91 -8.60 6.65
N GLN A 44 -17.14 -8.77 7.16
CA GLN A 44 -17.59 -8.11 8.38
C GLN A 44 -16.71 -8.46 9.59
N GLU A 45 -16.38 -9.73 9.79
CA GLU A 45 -15.49 -10.17 10.88
C GLU A 45 -14.10 -9.52 10.78
N ILE A 46 -13.54 -9.41 9.57
CA ILE A 46 -12.25 -8.75 9.33
C ILE A 46 -12.35 -7.24 9.58
N PHE A 47 -13.41 -6.58 9.12
CA PHE A 47 -13.62 -5.15 9.35
C PHE A 47 -13.76 -4.85 10.85
N GLU A 48 -14.61 -5.59 11.55
CA GLU A 48 -14.81 -5.46 12.99
C GLU A 48 -13.50 -5.68 13.75
N TYR A 49 -12.72 -6.69 13.35
CA TYR A 49 -11.42 -6.95 13.95
C TYR A 49 -10.46 -5.78 13.76
N ILE A 50 -10.34 -5.23 12.55
CA ILE A 50 -9.49 -4.05 12.31
C ILE A 50 -9.98 -2.86 13.14
N LEU A 51 -11.29 -2.60 13.16
CA LEU A 51 -11.87 -1.44 13.86
C LEU A 51 -11.68 -1.53 15.38
N LYS A 52 -11.85 -2.72 15.96
CA LYS A 52 -11.73 -2.95 17.41
C LYS A 52 -10.29 -2.91 17.93
N ASN A 53 -9.31 -3.20 17.08
CA ASN A 53 -7.91 -3.30 17.48
C ASN A 53 -7.10 -2.07 17.06
N GLU A 54 -6.27 -1.56 17.98
CA GLU A 54 -5.28 -0.53 17.66
C GLU A 54 -4.09 -1.14 16.88
N LYS A 55 -3.70 -2.35 17.26
CA LYS A 55 -2.57 -3.09 16.69
C LYS A 55 -3.06 -4.36 16.00
N ILE A 56 -2.75 -4.46 14.71
CA ILE A 56 -3.10 -5.57 13.83
C ILE A 56 -1.79 -6.24 13.43
N VAL A 57 -1.67 -7.55 13.67
CA VAL A 57 -0.45 -8.32 13.36
C VAL A 57 -0.81 -9.55 12.56
N GLY A 58 -0.18 -9.73 11.41
CA GLY A 58 -0.31 -10.98 10.66
C GLY A 58 -1.65 -11.18 9.94
N LEU A 59 -2.49 -10.16 9.85
CA LEU A 59 -3.79 -10.25 9.19
C LEU A 59 -3.62 -10.50 7.68
N ASN A 60 -4.36 -11.46 7.14
CA ASN A 60 -4.48 -11.67 5.71
C ASN A 60 -5.89 -11.31 5.24
N ALA A 61 -5.99 -10.22 4.50
CA ALA A 61 -7.22 -9.68 3.94
C ALA A 61 -7.18 -9.63 2.41
N ALA A 62 -6.29 -10.41 1.77
CA ALA A 62 -6.05 -10.34 0.34
C ALA A 62 -7.33 -10.46 -0.49
N GLY A 63 -7.50 -9.55 -1.45
CA GLY A 63 -8.66 -9.48 -2.34
C GLY A 63 -9.91 -8.81 -1.77
N ILE A 64 -9.92 -8.41 -0.49
CA ILE A 64 -11.09 -7.76 0.12
C ILE A 64 -11.23 -6.30 -0.36
N ASN A 65 -12.48 -5.85 -0.50
CA ASN A 65 -12.81 -4.46 -0.81
C ASN A 65 -13.12 -3.69 0.48
N PHE A 66 -12.39 -2.60 0.71
CA PHE A 66 -12.61 -1.66 1.79
C PHE A 66 -13.19 -0.37 1.20
N TYR A 67 -14.30 0.11 1.76
CA TYR A 67 -14.95 1.35 1.33
C TYR A 67 -15.45 2.15 2.54
N ASP A 68 -15.25 3.47 2.53
CA ASP A 68 -15.79 4.40 3.54
C ASP A 68 -15.40 4.07 5.00
N LEU A 69 -14.19 3.56 5.22
CA LEU A 69 -13.67 3.22 6.55
C LEU A 69 -12.56 4.18 6.99
N SER A 70 -12.39 4.27 8.31
CA SER A 70 -11.24 4.95 8.92
C SER A 70 -10.35 3.97 9.68
N PHE A 71 -9.08 3.93 9.31
CA PHE A 71 -8.01 3.23 10.01
C PHE A 71 -7.01 4.20 10.65
N SER A 72 -7.45 5.44 10.91
CA SER A 72 -6.61 6.50 11.47
C SER A 72 -5.90 6.04 12.75
N GLY A 73 -4.59 6.31 12.83
CA GLY A 73 -3.75 5.94 13.97
C GLY A 73 -3.51 4.44 14.21
N LYS A 74 -4.12 3.54 13.42
CA LYS A 74 -3.95 2.09 13.58
C LYS A 74 -2.56 1.63 13.17
N LYS A 75 -2.10 0.52 13.75
CA LYS A 75 -0.75 -0.03 13.56
C LYS A 75 -0.82 -1.43 12.98
N PHE A 76 -0.37 -1.60 11.74
CA PHE A 76 -0.35 -2.85 10.99
C PHE A 76 1.08 -3.39 10.88
N TYR A 77 1.29 -4.64 11.29
CA TYR A 77 2.60 -5.30 11.27
C TYR A 77 2.52 -6.63 10.55
N GLY A 78 3.18 -6.73 9.39
CA GLY A 78 3.16 -7.98 8.64
C GLY A 78 1.76 -8.34 8.19
N CYS A 79 1.00 -7.40 7.62
CA CYS A 79 -0.35 -7.68 7.12
C CYS A 79 -0.33 -7.84 5.59
N ASN A 80 -1.21 -8.69 5.08
CA ASN A 80 -1.38 -8.94 3.65
C ASN A 80 -2.68 -8.32 3.15
N PHE A 81 -2.53 -7.32 2.29
CA PHE A 81 -3.57 -6.58 1.59
C PHE A 81 -3.36 -6.66 0.06
N GLN A 82 -2.68 -7.70 -0.42
CA GLN A 82 -2.46 -7.90 -1.85
C GLN A 82 -3.81 -7.98 -2.57
N ARG A 83 -3.92 -7.29 -3.71
CA ARG A 83 -5.13 -7.26 -4.56
C ARG A 83 -6.38 -6.71 -3.87
N CYS A 84 -6.26 -6.06 -2.71
CA CYS A 84 -7.39 -5.35 -2.10
C CYS A 84 -7.76 -4.11 -2.91
N SER A 85 -9.02 -3.68 -2.77
CA SER A 85 -9.45 -2.34 -3.17
C SER A 85 -9.65 -1.48 -1.92
N PHE A 86 -9.17 -0.25 -1.95
CA PHE A 86 -9.39 0.76 -0.92
C PHE A 86 -10.03 1.98 -1.59
N THR A 87 -11.26 2.30 -1.22
CA THR A 87 -11.99 3.45 -1.76
C THR A 87 -12.43 4.36 -0.62
N ASN A 88 -12.11 5.65 -0.72
CA ASN A 88 -12.49 6.64 0.30
C ASN A 88 -12.09 6.23 1.73
N ILE A 89 -10.85 5.73 1.87
CA ILE A 89 -10.33 5.29 3.17
C ILE A 89 -9.52 6.42 3.79
N ASN A 90 -9.81 6.72 5.06
CA ASN A 90 -8.98 7.60 5.87
C ASN A 90 -8.02 6.78 6.74
N THR A 91 -6.72 6.96 6.55
CA THR A 91 -5.66 6.32 7.32
C THR A 91 -4.66 7.32 7.89
N GLU A 92 -5.10 8.55 8.14
CA GLU A 92 -4.25 9.60 8.71
C GLU A 92 -3.51 9.11 9.96
N GLY A 93 -2.19 9.34 10.01
CA GLY A 93 -1.35 8.93 11.13
C GLY A 93 -1.19 7.41 11.31
N CYS A 94 -1.62 6.59 10.35
CA CYS A 94 -1.48 5.14 10.45
C CYS A 94 -0.01 4.69 10.40
N ARG A 95 0.24 3.49 10.91
CA ARG A 95 1.55 2.85 10.82
C ARG A 95 1.45 1.51 10.10
N HIS A 96 2.26 1.34 9.07
CA HIS A 96 2.45 0.05 8.40
C HIS A 96 3.91 -0.35 8.44
N ARG A 97 4.18 -1.57 8.90
CA ARG A 97 5.52 -2.16 8.85
C ARG A 97 5.45 -3.54 8.23
N MET A 98 6.29 -3.79 7.22
CA MET A 98 6.34 -5.08 6.54
C MET A 98 4.96 -5.51 6.01
N SER A 99 4.13 -4.57 5.56
CA SER A 99 2.80 -4.87 4.98
C SER A 99 2.90 -5.01 3.46
N PHE A 100 1.96 -5.76 2.88
CA PHE A 100 1.96 -6.12 1.46
C PHE A 100 0.68 -5.63 0.81
N PHE A 101 0.81 -4.70 -0.14
CA PHE A 101 -0.24 -4.08 -0.93
C PHE A 101 -0.03 -4.33 -2.43
N ASP A 102 0.74 -5.37 -2.79
CA ASP A 102 1.04 -5.66 -4.18
C ASP A 102 -0.25 -5.86 -4.98
N PHE A 103 -0.33 -5.18 -6.13
CA PHE A 103 -1.50 -5.17 -7.01
C PHE A 103 -2.80 -4.67 -6.37
N ALA A 104 -2.72 -3.97 -5.24
CA ALA A 104 -3.89 -3.31 -4.65
C ALA A 104 -4.30 -2.08 -5.46
N VAL A 105 -5.55 -1.67 -5.31
CA VAL A 105 -6.11 -0.46 -5.92
C VAL A 105 -6.52 0.49 -4.81
N PHE A 106 -6.08 1.75 -4.91
CA PHE A 106 -6.45 2.82 -4.01
C PHE A 106 -7.13 3.93 -4.82
N SER A 107 -8.32 4.35 -4.39
CA SER A 107 -9.06 5.48 -4.94
C SER A 107 -9.47 6.41 -3.81
N ASP A 108 -9.20 7.70 -3.96
CA ASP A 108 -9.67 8.75 -3.05
C ASP A 108 -9.26 8.50 -1.59
N CYS A 109 -8.03 8.02 -1.38
CA CYS A 109 -7.54 7.63 -0.06
C CYS A 109 -6.64 8.70 0.57
N ASN A 110 -6.83 8.91 1.87
CA ASN A 110 -5.98 9.79 2.67
C ASN A 110 -5.01 8.96 3.52
N LEU A 111 -3.71 9.10 3.26
CA LEU A 111 -2.59 8.51 4.01
C LEU A 111 -1.63 9.60 4.52
N ILE A 112 -2.14 10.81 4.77
CA ILE A 112 -1.37 11.93 5.33
C ILE A 112 -0.78 11.56 6.69
N GLU A 113 0.44 12.05 6.97
CA GLU A 113 1.16 11.82 8.23
C GLU A 113 1.37 10.34 8.57
N SER A 114 1.34 9.46 7.58
CA SER A 114 1.49 8.01 7.79
C SER A 114 2.95 7.61 7.99
N ASN A 115 3.18 6.53 8.73
CA ASN A 115 4.48 5.88 8.86
C ASN A 115 4.43 4.49 8.22
N ILE A 116 4.79 4.41 6.96
CA ILE A 116 4.78 3.18 6.16
C ILE A 116 6.23 2.85 5.86
N GLN A 117 6.76 1.77 6.42
CA GLN A 117 8.15 1.38 6.14
C GLN A 117 8.27 -0.10 5.84
N PHE A 118 9.28 -0.44 5.04
CA PHE A 118 9.59 -1.82 4.66
C PHE A 118 8.40 -2.57 4.03
N SER A 119 7.48 -1.84 3.41
CA SER A 119 6.24 -2.38 2.85
C SER A 119 6.32 -2.44 1.33
N SER A 120 5.46 -3.26 0.72
CA SER A 120 5.38 -3.42 -0.73
C SER A 120 4.06 -2.91 -1.27
N PHE A 121 4.12 -2.18 -2.37
CA PHE A 121 3.02 -1.68 -3.19
C PHE A 121 3.24 -2.08 -4.65
N ALA A 122 4.03 -3.12 -4.92
CA ALA A 122 4.45 -3.42 -6.29
C ALA A 122 3.25 -3.65 -7.20
N GLY A 123 3.24 -2.96 -8.36
CA GLY A 123 2.15 -3.06 -9.32
C GLY A 123 0.79 -2.50 -8.84
N ALA A 124 0.75 -1.76 -7.73
CA ALA A 124 -0.49 -1.13 -7.25
C ALA A 124 -0.91 0.06 -8.13
N THR A 125 -2.20 0.36 -8.10
CA THR A 125 -2.76 1.56 -8.75
C THR A 125 -3.21 2.55 -7.68
N LEU A 126 -2.77 3.81 -7.78
CA LEU A 126 -3.05 4.89 -6.84
C LEU A 126 -3.73 6.05 -7.56
N SER A 127 -5.03 6.24 -7.35
CA SER A 127 -5.81 7.36 -7.90
C SER A 127 -6.26 8.28 -6.78
N HIS A 128 -5.93 9.57 -6.89
CA HIS A 128 -6.30 10.58 -5.88
C HIS A 128 -5.83 10.22 -4.46
N VAL A 129 -4.59 9.74 -4.35
CA VAL A 129 -4.03 9.30 -3.07
C VAL A 129 -3.10 10.38 -2.50
N LEU A 130 -3.29 10.70 -1.22
CA LEU A 130 -2.49 11.69 -0.50
C LEU A 130 -1.58 11.01 0.51
N TYR A 131 -0.27 11.17 0.35
CA TYR A 131 0.75 10.73 1.29
C TYR A 131 1.47 11.92 1.95
N THR A 132 0.92 13.13 1.92
CA THR A 132 1.62 14.34 2.38
C THR A 132 2.14 14.20 3.82
N ASN A 133 3.35 14.71 4.09
CA ASN A 133 4.03 14.63 5.39
C ASN A 133 4.25 13.19 5.92
N SER A 134 4.41 12.20 5.04
CA SER A 134 4.57 10.80 5.46
C SER A 134 6.01 10.33 5.52
N ASP A 135 6.25 9.31 6.35
CA ASP A 135 7.48 8.54 6.41
C ASP A 135 7.29 7.25 5.62
N LEU A 136 7.84 7.24 4.41
CA LEU A 136 7.70 6.22 3.38
C LEU A 136 9.04 5.54 3.06
N VAL A 137 9.88 5.35 4.08
CA VAL A 137 11.24 4.86 3.94
C VAL A 137 11.31 3.34 3.66
N HIS A 138 12.24 2.93 2.79
CA HIS A 138 12.47 1.53 2.41
C HIS A 138 11.26 0.79 1.81
N ASN A 139 10.39 1.49 1.11
CA ASN A 139 9.22 0.87 0.46
C ASN A 139 9.50 0.45 -0.98
N ASN A 140 8.75 -0.56 -1.40
CA ASN A 140 8.76 -1.07 -2.75
C ASN A 140 7.53 -0.56 -3.52
N PHE A 141 7.70 0.48 -4.32
CA PHE A 141 6.72 1.04 -5.24
C PHE A 141 7.03 0.68 -6.71
N CYS A 142 7.76 -0.40 -6.98
CA CYS A 142 8.10 -0.79 -8.35
C CYS A 142 6.83 -1.10 -9.16
N GLY A 143 6.77 -0.60 -10.39
CA GLY A 143 5.66 -0.85 -11.32
C GLY A 143 4.33 -0.24 -10.91
N ILE A 144 4.27 0.66 -9.90
CA ILE A 144 3.02 1.32 -9.56
C ILE A 144 2.52 2.17 -10.73
N THR A 145 1.21 2.41 -10.76
CA THR A 145 0.61 3.43 -11.60
C THR A 145 -0.09 4.46 -10.73
N THR A 146 0.22 5.74 -10.92
CA THR A 146 -0.37 6.83 -10.14
C THR A 146 -1.12 7.82 -11.02
N TYR A 147 -2.26 8.30 -10.53
CA TYR A 147 -3.06 9.35 -11.14
C TYR A 147 -3.39 10.39 -10.09
N GLN A 148 -3.02 11.65 -10.34
CA GLN A 148 -3.42 12.79 -9.51
C GLN A 148 -3.16 12.57 -8.01
N SER A 149 -1.98 12.05 -7.68
CA SER A 149 -1.58 11.68 -6.31
C SER A 149 -0.43 12.56 -5.81
N SER A 150 -0.29 12.70 -4.50
CA SER A 150 0.77 13.53 -3.88
C SER A 150 1.56 12.75 -2.85
N PHE A 151 2.89 12.85 -2.95
CA PHE A 151 3.89 12.41 -1.98
C PHE A 151 4.60 13.59 -1.32
N ASP A 152 4.04 14.80 -1.41
CA ASP A 152 4.72 16.03 -1.00
C ASP A 152 5.16 15.99 0.47
N ASP A 153 6.26 16.67 0.79
CA ASP A 153 6.78 16.83 2.16
C ASP A 153 7.12 15.50 2.86
N SER A 154 7.32 14.42 2.10
CA SER A 154 7.51 13.06 2.63
C SER A 154 8.95 12.57 2.57
N ASP A 155 9.28 11.62 3.43
CA ASP A 155 10.55 10.89 3.40
C ASP A 155 10.42 9.58 2.62
N LEU A 156 11.09 9.49 1.47
CA LEU A 156 11.12 8.34 0.57
C LEU A 156 12.50 7.67 0.54
N TYR A 157 13.35 7.90 1.55
CA TYR A 157 14.72 7.40 1.61
C TYR A 157 14.79 5.91 1.27
N ASN A 158 15.65 5.58 0.30
CA ASN A 158 15.92 4.22 -0.13
C ASN A 158 14.66 3.40 -0.54
N SER A 159 13.61 4.09 -0.99
CA SER A 159 12.44 3.48 -1.64
C SER A 159 12.68 3.28 -3.14
N ARG A 160 11.83 2.50 -3.81
CA ARG A 160 12.01 2.16 -5.23
C ARG A 160 10.73 2.33 -6.02
N PHE A 161 10.79 3.04 -7.14
CA PHE A 161 9.74 3.29 -8.12
C PHE A 161 10.12 2.76 -9.51
N ILE A 162 10.96 1.71 -9.57
CA ILE A 162 11.47 1.19 -10.85
C ILE A 162 10.31 0.74 -11.73
N GLY A 163 10.25 1.24 -12.97
CA GLY A 163 9.19 0.88 -13.92
C GLY A 163 7.82 1.48 -13.60
N ALA A 164 7.73 2.48 -12.71
CA ALA A 164 6.46 3.11 -12.36
C ALA A 164 5.93 4.03 -13.47
N ASN A 165 4.61 4.15 -13.57
CA ASN A 165 3.93 5.08 -14.45
C ASN A 165 3.30 6.20 -13.61
N LEU A 166 3.79 7.42 -13.74
CA LEU A 166 3.47 8.55 -12.88
C LEU A 166 2.73 9.63 -13.68
N TYR A 167 1.42 9.77 -13.44
CA TYR A 167 0.59 10.76 -14.13
C TYR A 167 0.05 11.79 -13.15
N ASN A 168 0.34 13.07 -13.39
CA ASN A 168 -0.08 14.19 -12.53
C ASN A 168 0.30 13.97 -11.06
N THR A 169 1.54 13.54 -10.81
CA THR A 169 1.98 13.11 -9.48
C THR A 169 3.03 14.05 -8.90
N SER A 170 2.86 14.45 -7.64
CA SER A 170 3.75 15.40 -6.97
C SER A 170 4.67 14.70 -5.97
N PHE A 171 5.96 15.05 -6.03
CA PHE A 171 7.03 14.66 -5.11
C PHE A 171 7.81 15.91 -4.69
N ARG A 172 7.13 16.96 -4.26
CA ARG A 172 7.75 18.23 -3.87
C ARG A 172 8.25 18.18 -2.44
N ASN A 173 9.41 18.81 -2.20
CA ASN A 173 10.02 18.90 -0.88
C ASN A 173 10.19 17.53 -0.19
N CYS A 174 10.50 16.49 -0.98
CA CYS A 174 10.68 15.14 -0.49
C CYS A 174 12.16 14.85 -0.20
N ASN A 175 12.39 13.99 0.79
CA ASN A 175 13.67 13.29 0.91
C ASN A 175 13.66 12.05 0.00
N ILE A 176 14.29 12.15 -1.16
CA ILE A 176 14.42 11.07 -2.16
C ILE A 176 15.86 10.54 -2.27
N LYS A 177 16.67 10.70 -1.22
CA LYS A 177 18.04 10.14 -1.18
C LYS A 177 17.99 8.63 -1.34
N ASN A 178 18.84 8.10 -2.21
CA ASN A 178 18.91 6.70 -2.59
C ASN A 178 17.58 6.13 -3.15
N THR A 179 16.61 6.98 -3.48
CA THR A 179 15.37 6.52 -4.10
C THR A 179 15.62 6.22 -5.58
N ASN A 180 15.08 5.10 -6.06
CA ASN A 180 15.31 4.64 -7.42
C ASN A 180 14.08 4.87 -8.29
N PHE A 181 14.18 5.78 -9.26
CA PHE A 181 13.17 6.11 -10.25
C PHE A 181 13.55 5.62 -11.66
N MET A 182 14.39 4.58 -11.80
CA MET A 182 14.80 4.09 -13.11
C MET A 182 13.62 3.55 -13.93
N ASN A 183 13.64 3.82 -15.23
CA ASN A 183 12.62 3.41 -16.22
C ASN A 183 11.19 3.87 -15.87
N ILE A 184 11.01 5.09 -15.36
CA ILE A 184 9.67 5.62 -15.13
C ILE A 184 9.07 6.19 -16.42
N THR A 185 7.75 6.02 -16.56
CA THR A 185 6.97 6.88 -17.45
C THR A 185 6.45 8.05 -16.63
N GLN A 186 6.62 9.29 -17.10
CA GLN A 186 6.15 10.47 -16.37
C GLN A 186 5.39 11.46 -17.26
N GLU A 187 4.27 11.94 -16.76
CA GLU A 187 3.49 13.05 -17.32
C GLU A 187 3.06 13.98 -16.19
N ASN A 188 3.41 15.27 -16.27
CA ASN A 188 3.10 16.28 -15.25
C ASN A 188 3.57 15.87 -13.83
N VAL A 189 4.82 15.42 -13.72
CA VAL A 189 5.44 15.05 -12.44
C VAL A 189 6.28 16.22 -11.90
N SER A 190 6.30 16.41 -10.58
CA SER A 190 7.08 17.49 -9.95
C SER A 190 7.99 16.99 -8.83
N PHE A 191 9.30 17.13 -9.00
CA PHE A 191 10.31 16.86 -7.97
C PHE A 191 10.90 18.13 -7.33
N LYS A 192 10.20 19.28 -7.46
CA LYS A 192 10.73 20.57 -7.00
C LYS A 192 11.05 20.54 -5.51
N LEU A 193 12.19 21.12 -5.13
CA LEU A 193 12.69 21.16 -3.75
C LEU A 193 13.11 19.80 -3.17
N SER A 194 13.00 18.72 -3.94
CA SER A 194 13.47 17.40 -3.54
C SER A 194 14.94 17.22 -3.88
N ASN A 195 15.61 16.31 -3.16
CA ASN A 195 17.06 16.11 -3.30
C ASN A 195 17.42 15.16 -4.47
N THR A 196 16.97 15.48 -5.69
CA THR A 196 17.08 14.64 -6.91
C THR A 196 18.52 14.24 -7.26
N ARG A 197 19.51 15.09 -6.96
CA ARG A 197 20.95 14.77 -7.12
C ARG A 197 21.44 13.55 -6.33
N ALA A 198 20.69 13.12 -5.32
CA ALA A 198 20.99 11.96 -4.50
C ALA A 198 20.05 10.77 -4.78
N ALA A 199 19.18 10.88 -5.78
CA ALA A 199 18.32 9.81 -6.27
C ALA A 199 18.92 9.20 -7.55
N PHE A 200 18.32 8.10 -8.01
CA PHE A 200 18.70 7.43 -9.26
C PHE A 200 17.60 7.62 -10.30
N PHE A 201 17.95 8.22 -11.43
CA PHE A 201 17.09 8.43 -12.61
C PHE A 201 17.78 7.91 -13.86
N SER A 202 16.99 7.54 -14.86
CA SER A 202 17.49 7.25 -16.21
C SER A 202 17.97 8.55 -16.87
N GLU A 203 18.94 8.46 -17.79
CA GLU A 203 19.48 9.65 -18.49
C GLU A 203 18.38 10.50 -19.14
N SER A 204 17.39 9.86 -19.78
CA SER A 204 16.26 10.53 -20.43
C SER A 204 15.28 11.24 -19.47
N GLU A 205 15.31 10.91 -18.19
CA GLU A 205 14.40 11.48 -17.18
C GLU A 205 14.98 12.76 -16.56
N MET A 206 16.31 12.91 -16.57
CA MET A 206 17.00 14.07 -15.99
C MET A 206 16.83 15.36 -16.80
N GLU A 207 16.59 15.27 -18.12
CA GLU A 207 16.46 16.44 -19.00
C GLU A 207 15.17 17.26 -18.76
N VAL A 208 14.21 16.71 -18.03
CA VAL A 208 12.92 17.37 -17.74
C VAL A 208 12.96 18.25 -16.48
N GLU A 209 14.05 18.18 -15.70
CA GLU A 209 14.18 18.88 -14.40
C GLU A 209 15.00 20.18 -14.43
N SER A 210 15.67 20.52 -15.55
CA SER A 210 16.47 21.75 -15.71
C SER A 210 15.66 22.93 -16.23
#